data_AF-A0A7X4AD03-F1
#
_entry.id   AF-A0A7X4AD03-F1
#
_cell.length_a   1.000
_cell.length_b   1.000
_cell.length_c   1.000
_cell.angle_alpha   90.00
_cell.angle_beta   90.00
_cell.angle_gamma   90.00
#
_symmetry.space_group_name_H-M   'P 1'
#
loop_
_entity.id
_entity.type
_entity.pdbx_description
1 polymer ?
#
loop_
_entity_poly.entity_id
_entity_poly.type
_entity_poly.pdbx_seq_one_letter_code
_entity_poly.pdbx_strand_id
1 'polypeptide(L)'
;MTAQTMPDEPDFCFCPAYDVETEVQQIRIVIEGLAGHVPTALVTLTLDDALSICDKLNRRLGYDRDAWTAMVAASMAAETPEPGDPTAH
;
A
#
# COMPACT_ATOMS: atom_id res chain seq x y z
N MET A 1 -1.33 -2.28 21.75
CA MET A 1 -1.48 -1.58 20.46
C MET A 1 -1.60 -0.09 20.73
N THR A 2 -0.53 0.66 20.47
CA THR A 2 -0.61 2.12 20.36
C THR A 2 -1.34 2.44 19.05
N ALA A 3 -2.42 3.23 19.13
CA ALA A 3 -3.08 3.70 17.92
C ALA A 3 -2.09 4.60 17.15
N GLN A 4 -1.67 4.19 15.95
CA GLN A 4 -0.90 5.05 15.05
C GLN A 4 -1.85 6.12 14.52
N THR A 5 -1.56 7.38 14.82
CA THR A 5 -2.26 8.54 14.26
C THR A 5 -1.68 8.86 12.89
N MET A 6 -2.56 9.17 11.92
CA MET A 6 -2.14 9.63 10.60
C MET A 6 -1.33 10.93 10.72
N PRO A 7 -0.18 11.05 10.04
CA PRO A 7 0.59 12.30 10.00
C PRO A 7 -0.26 13.44 9.42
N ASP A 8 0.06 14.69 9.78
CA ASP A 8 -0.59 15.87 9.21
C ASP A 8 -0.31 16.02 7.70
N GLU A 9 0.88 15.64 7.26
CA GLU A 9 1.32 15.61 5.87
C GLU A 9 1.94 14.22 5.56
N PRO A 10 1.12 13.20 5.29
CA PRO A 10 1.62 11.85 5.03
C PRO A 10 2.19 11.74 3.62
N ASP A 11 3.35 11.10 3.51
CA ASP A 11 3.80 10.55 2.22
C ASP A 11 3.00 9.28 1.91
N PHE A 12 2.45 9.22 0.70
CA PHE A 12 1.62 8.09 0.27
C PHE A 12 1.82 7.76 -1.21
N CYS A 13 1.49 6.53 -1.58
CA CYS A 13 1.46 6.09 -2.96
C CYS A 13 0.25 5.19 -3.25
N PHE A 14 -0.02 4.99 -4.54
CA PHE A 14 -1.07 4.10 -5.04
C PHE A 14 -0.47 2.77 -5.48
N CYS A 15 -1.08 1.66 -5.10
CA CYS A 15 -0.61 0.33 -5.49
C CYS A 15 -1.77 -0.56 -5.98
N PRO A 16 -1.51 -1.46 -6.94
CA PRO A 16 -2.50 -2.45 -7.33
C PRO A 16 -2.67 -3.51 -6.23
N ALA A 17 -3.89 -3.96 -6.03
CA ALA A 17 -4.20 -5.06 -5.11
C ALA A 17 -5.33 -5.92 -5.69
N TYR A 18 -5.22 -7.23 -5.51
CA TYR A 18 -6.27 -8.15 -5.92
C TYR A 18 -7.20 -8.44 -4.73
N ASP A 19 -8.49 -8.19 -4.92
CA ASP A 19 -9.51 -8.54 -3.96
C ASP A 19 -10.01 -9.96 -4.25
N VAL A 20 -9.74 -10.88 -3.32
CA VAL A 20 -10.06 -12.30 -3.50
C VAL A 20 -11.54 -12.61 -3.29
N GLU A 21 -12.29 -11.76 -2.58
CA GLU A 21 -13.71 -11.99 -2.31
C GLU A 21 -14.57 -11.57 -3.50
N THR A 22 -14.18 -10.48 -4.16
CA THR A 22 -14.88 -9.93 -5.32
C THR A 22 -14.25 -10.29 -6.66
N GLU A 23 -13.08 -10.94 -6.64
CA GLU A 23 -12.28 -11.34 -7.81
C GLU A 23 -11.96 -10.18 -8.76
N VAL A 24 -11.73 -8.98 -8.22
CA VAL A 24 -11.41 -7.78 -9.01
C VAL A 24 -10.05 -7.19 -8.65
N GLN A 25 -9.45 -6.54 -9.65
CA GLN A 25 -8.26 -5.72 -9.44
C GLN A 25 -8.68 -4.35 -8.89
N GLN A 26 -8.08 -3.94 -7.78
CA GLN A 26 -8.31 -2.66 -7.12
C GLN A 26 -7.02 -1.85 -7.05
N ILE A 27 -7.15 -0.55 -6.79
CA ILE A 27 -6.04 0.32 -6.43
C ILE A 27 -6.21 0.72 -4.97
N ARG A 28 -5.15 0.53 -4.19
CA ARG A 28 -5.04 0.84 -2.76
C ARG A 28 -4.13 2.03 -2.51
N ILE A 29 -4.32 2.73 -1.39
CA ILE A 29 -3.40 3.77 -0.92
C ILE A 29 -2.54 3.19 0.19
N VAL A 30 -1.23 3.32 0.05
CA VAL A 30 -0.24 2.99 1.09
C VAL A 30 0.32 4.28 1.63
N ILE A 31 0.42 4.39 2.96
CA ILE A 31 0.98 5.55 3.66
C ILE A 31 2.32 5.14 4.27
N GLU A 32 3.36 5.93 4.03
CA GLU A 32 4.68 5.67 4.59
C GLU A 32 4.63 5.68 6.14
N GLY A 33 5.28 4.69 6.75
CA GLY A 33 5.33 4.55 8.22
C GLY A 33 4.02 4.05 8.85
N LEU A 34 2.94 3.89 8.08
CA LEU A 34 1.71 3.23 8.51
C LEU A 34 1.70 1.78 8.00
N ALA A 35 1.46 0.84 8.91
CA ALA A 35 1.27 -0.55 8.54
C ALA A 35 -0.08 -0.69 7.81
N GLY A 36 -0.02 -1.15 6.57
CA GLY A 36 -1.17 -1.48 5.74
C GLY A 36 -1.66 -0.38 4.81
N HIS A 37 -2.87 -0.59 4.30
CA HIS A 37 -3.45 0.22 3.24
C HIS A 37 -4.80 0.82 3.62
N VAL A 38 -5.11 1.95 3.02
CA VAL A 38 -6.45 2.53 3.08
C VAL A 38 -7.32 1.85 2.01
N PRO A 39 -8.46 1.24 2.38
CA PRO A 39 -9.41 0.71 1.43
C PRO A 39 -9.82 1.79 0.44
N THR A 40 -9.79 1.47 -0.85
CA THR A 40 -10.10 2.44 -1.91
C THR A 40 -10.99 1.78 -2.96
N ALA A 41 -11.94 2.55 -3.50
CA ALA A 41 -13.01 2.04 -4.37
C ALA A 41 -12.66 2.02 -5.86
N LEU A 42 -11.38 2.21 -6.22
CA LEU A 42 -10.94 2.22 -7.61
C LEU A 42 -10.78 0.78 -8.11
N VAL A 43 -11.82 0.30 -8.79
CA VAL A 43 -11.82 -1.00 -9.48
C VAL A 43 -11.22 -0.84 -10.89
N THR A 44 -10.42 -1.80 -11.29
CA THR A 44 -9.71 -1.86 -12.57
C THR A 44 -10.00 -3.20 -13.26
N LEU A 45 -9.93 -3.21 -14.59
CA LEU A 45 -10.34 -4.38 -15.39
C LEU A 45 -9.27 -5.48 -15.36
N THR A 46 -7.99 -5.10 -15.36
CA THR A 46 -6.85 -6.01 -15.39
C THR A 46 -5.70 -5.50 -14.50
N LEU A 47 -4.74 -6.39 -14.20
CA LEU A 47 -3.53 -6.00 -13.46
C LEU A 47 -2.71 -4.94 -14.23
N ASP A 48 -2.64 -5.07 -15.56
CA ASP A 48 -1.93 -4.10 -16.41
C ASP A 48 -2.60 -2.71 -16.37
N ASP A 49 -3.93 -2.66 -16.36
CA ASP A 49 -4.67 -1.41 -16.17
C ASP A 49 -4.36 -0.79 -14.79
N ALA A 50 -4.38 -1.61 -13.74
CA ALA A 50 -4.06 -1.18 -12.38
C ALA A 50 -2.64 -0.62 -12.30
N LEU A 51 -1.65 -1.32 -12.86
CA LEU A 51 -0.25 -0.90 -12.92
C LEU A 51 -0.07 0.39 -13.73
N SER A 52 -0.78 0.55 -14.84
CA SER A 52 -0.74 1.74 -15.70
C SER A 52 -1.35 2.95 -15.00
N ILE A 53 -2.44 2.77 -14.26
CA ILE A 53 -3.06 3.83 -13.46
C ILE A 53 -2.15 4.22 -12.29
N CYS A 54 -1.61 3.25 -11.55
CA CYS A 54 -0.70 3.52 -10.43
C CYS A 54 0.52 4.32 -10.89
N ASP A 55 1.14 3.98 -12.02
CA ASP A 55 2.24 4.76 -12.58
C ASP A 55 1.85 6.21 -12.88
N LYS A 56 0.69 6.43 -13.48
CA LYS A 56 0.22 7.80 -13.79
C LYS A 56 -0.06 8.60 -12.54
N LEU A 57 -0.64 8.00 -11.51
CA LEU A 57 -0.95 8.65 -10.24
C LEU A 57 0.33 8.94 -9.45
N ASN A 58 1.20 7.96 -9.27
CA ASN A 58 2.45 8.10 -8.51
C ASN A 58 3.44 9.06 -9.16
N ARG A 59 3.51 9.07 -10.50
CA ARG A 59 4.32 10.07 -11.23
C ARG A 59 3.86 11.51 -10.98
N ARG A 60 2.55 11.74 -10.75
CA ARG A 60 2.05 13.07 -10.35
C ARG A 60 2.44 13.45 -8.93
N LEU A 61 2.70 12.46 -8.08
CA LEU A 61 3.25 12.63 -6.74
C LEU A 61 4.79 12.75 -6.74
N GLY A 62 5.44 12.61 -7.90
CA GLY A 62 6.90 12.69 -8.01
C GLY A 62 7.64 11.35 -7.85
N TYR A 63 6.90 10.24 -7.73
CA TYR A 63 7.49 8.91 -7.61
C TYR A 63 7.61 8.21 -8.96
N ASP A 64 8.74 7.55 -9.21
CA ASP A 64 8.88 6.57 -10.28
C ASP A 64 8.46 5.16 -9.81
N ARG A 65 8.51 4.18 -10.73
CA ARG A 65 8.08 2.81 -10.45
C ARG A 65 8.85 2.19 -9.29
N ASP A 66 10.15 2.39 -9.25
CA ASP A 66 11.02 1.77 -8.25
C ASP A 66 10.78 2.41 -6.87
N ALA A 67 10.59 3.72 -6.82
CA ALA A 67 10.32 4.46 -5.59
C ALA A 67 8.99 4.04 -4.93
N TRP A 68 7.88 4.02 -5.69
CA TRP A 68 6.59 3.67 -5.08
C TRP A 68 6.49 2.18 -4.75
N THR A 69 7.11 1.30 -5.55
CA THR A 69 7.14 -0.15 -5.23
C THR A 69 7.95 -0.44 -3.97
N ALA A 70 9.06 0.28 -3.73
CA ALA A 70 9.82 0.19 -2.50
C ALA A 70 9.00 0.63 -1.27
N MET A 71 8.23 1.72 -1.39
CA MET A 71 7.34 2.20 -0.33
C MET A 71 6.26 1.17 0.02
N VAL A 72 5.63 0.57 -1.00
CA VAL A 72 4.66 -0.51 -0.80
C VAL A 72 5.30 -1.70 -0.11
N ALA A 73 6.47 -2.15 -0.56
CA ALA A 73 7.18 -3.27 0.05
C ALA A 73 7.50 -3.01 1.54
N ALA A 74 7.94 -1.80 1.88
CA ALA A 74 8.21 -1.40 3.26
C ALA A 74 6.95 -1.42 4.14
N SER A 75 5.82 -0.92 3.63
CA SER A 75 4.55 -0.94 4.38
C SER A 75 4.04 -2.37 4.61
N MET A 76 4.09 -3.23 3.60
CA MET A 76 3.66 -4.65 3.72
C MET A 76 4.60 -5.45 4.63
N ALA A 77 5.91 -5.15 4.64
CA ALA A 77 6.85 -5.76 5.58
C ALA A 77 6.51 -5.40 7.03
N ALA A 78 6.04 -4.16 7.28
CA ALA A 78 5.59 -3.73 8.60
C ALA A 78 4.28 -4.40 9.05
N GLU A 79 3.44 -4.90 8.11
CA GLU A 79 2.25 -5.69 8.44
C GLU A 79 2.56 -7.13 8.87
N THR A 80 3.75 -7.65 8.55
CA THR A 80 4.16 -9.00 8.93
C THR A 80 4.81 -8.95 10.31
N PRO A 81 4.15 -9.38 11.40
CA PRO A 81 4.82 -9.48 12.69
C PRO A 81 5.98 -10.48 12.57
N GLU A 82 7.17 -10.09 13.04
CA GLU A 82 8.29 -11.02 13.15
C GLU A 82 7.85 -12.28 13.92
N PRO A 83 8.06 -13.50 13.39
CA PRO A 83 7.74 -14.70 14.12
C PRO A 83 8.80 -14.91 15.21
N GLY A 84 8.53 -14.38 16.40
CA GLY A 84 9.28 -14.70 17.62
C GLY A 84 9.73 -13.47 18.41
N ASP A 85 8.85 -12.95 19.26
CA ASP A 85 9.29 -12.30 20.50
C ASP A 85 9.26 -13.37 21.62
N PRO A 86 10.41 -13.92 22.03
CA PRO A 86 10.49 -14.90 23.11
C PRO A 86 10.37 -14.30 24.52
N THR A 87 10.07 -13.00 24.67
CA THR A 87 9.98 -12.35 25.99
C THR A 87 8.56 -12.17 26.53
N ALA A 88 7.54 -12.70 25.84
CA ALA A 88 6.20 -12.81 26.40
C ALA A 88 6.10 -14.01 27.37
N HIS A 89 6.60 -13.83 28.60
CA HIS A 89 6.28 -14.65 29.77
C HIS A 89 5.58 -13.80 30.83
#